data_AF-A0A8H6YGX4-F1
#
_entry.id   AF-A0A8H6YGX4-F1
#
_cell.length_a   1.000
_cell.length_b   1.000
_cell.length_c   1.000
_cell.angle_alpha   90.00
_cell.angle_beta   90.00
_cell.angle_gamma   90.00
#
_symmetry.space_group_name_H-M   'P 1'
#
loop_
_entity.id
_entity.type
_entity.pdbx_description
1 polymer ?
#
loop_
_entity_poly.entity_id
_entity_poly.type
_entity_poly.pdbx_seq_one_letter_code
_entity_poly.pdbx_strand_id
1 'polypeptide(L)'
;MDYAISEVFRQLPSEIKEFLLIYDISCQWVLHWIERFMKGEYLFFWEDLKLTAAVGKFHLGAHVLDCFWKLSLNFMEGSGQVDGEILETLWAALDKLIGSTRNMSRAHRQEVLDDHMNDSNWKKICGAVAALIRKMDHANEGLDSTEEAFEQLSHRVGTSYITKWEQEERDALETGGIG
;
A
#
# COMPACT_ATOMS: atom_id res chain seq x y z
N MET A 1 13.43 0.00 8.75
CA MET A 1 12.18 -0.67 8.33
C MET A 1 11.78 -1.77 9.30
N ASP A 2 12.65 -2.75 9.58
CA ASP A 2 12.33 -3.87 10.49
C ASP A 2 11.76 -3.41 11.84
N TYR A 3 12.43 -2.47 12.52
CA TYR A 3 11.95 -1.93 13.79
C TYR A 3 10.55 -1.32 13.68
N ALA A 4 10.31 -0.47 12.67
CA ALA A 4 9.01 0.17 12.49
C ALA A 4 7.88 -0.84 12.25
N ILE A 5 8.14 -1.88 11.44
CA ILE A 5 7.18 -2.95 11.16
C ILE A 5 6.95 -3.82 12.40
N SER A 6 8.01 -4.15 13.14
CA SER A 6 7.92 -4.85 14.42
C SER A 6 7.03 -4.09 15.40
N GLU A 7 7.18 -2.76 15.51
CA GLU A 7 6.34 -1.95 16.38
C GLU A 7 4.87 -1.90 15.92
N VAL A 8 4.61 -1.92 14.61
CA VAL A 8 3.25 -2.07 14.08
C VAL A 8 2.65 -3.39 14.52
N PHE A 9 3.37 -4.51 14.40
CA PHE A 9 2.90 -5.82 14.86
C PHE A 9 2.68 -5.85 16.38
N ARG A 10 3.51 -5.18 17.19
CA ARG A 10 3.29 -5.11 18.64
C ARG A 10 2.02 -4.34 19.03
N GLN A 11 1.66 -3.32 18.26
CA GLN A 11 0.57 -2.41 18.60
C GLN A 11 -0.80 -2.88 18.08
N LEU A 12 -0.82 -3.77 17.09
CA LEU A 12 -2.06 -4.26 16.50
C LEU A 12 -2.59 -5.50 17.22
N PRO A 13 -3.92 -5.72 17.23
CA PRO A 13 -4.52 -6.93 17.78
C PRO A 13 -3.99 -8.17 17.06
N SER A 14 -3.72 -9.23 17.83
CA SER A 14 -3.20 -10.49 17.30
C SER A 14 -4.15 -11.23 16.36
N GLU A 15 -5.42 -10.84 16.34
CA GLU A 15 -6.47 -11.33 15.46
C GLU A 15 -6.30 -10.84 14.01
N ILE A 16 -5.55 -9.75 13.80
CA ILE A 16 -5.20 -9.28 12.46
C ILE A 16 -4.00 -10.11 12.00
N LYS A 17 -4.25 -11.02 11.05
CA LYS A 17 -3.23 -11.94 10.51
C LYS A 17 -2.72 -11.53 9.14
N GLU A 18 -3.50 -10.77 8.38
CA GLU A 18 -3.15 -10.39 7.01
C GLU A 18 -2.74 -8.92 6.94
N PHE A 19 -1.56 -8.67 6.35
CA PHE A 19 -0.95 -7.36 6.27
C PHE A 19 -0.51 -7.07 4.83
N LEU A 20 -0.86 -5.89 4.34
CA LEU A 20 -0.34 -5.36 3.09
C LEU A 20 0.69 -4.27 3.40
N LEU A 21 1.96 -4.52 3.07
CA LEU A 21 3.05 -3.56 3.20
C LEU A 21 3.32 -2.89 1.86
N ILE A 22 3.01 -1.60 1.76
CA ILE A 22 3.29 -0.79 0.57
C ILE A 22 4.52 0.07 0.85
N TYR A 23 5.58 -0.10 0.07
CA TYR A 23 6.78 0.73 0.15
C TYR A 23 7.61 0.66 -1.13
N ASP A 24 8.31 1.76 -1.46
CA ASP A 24 9.10 1.89 -2.68
C ASP A 24 10.05 0.73 -2.90
N ILE A 25 10.82 0.33 -1.89
CA ILE A 25 11.80 -0.77 -1.99
C ILE A 25 11.34 -2.05 -1.29
N SER A 26 10.02 -2.25 -1.17
CA SER A 26 9.46 -3.48 -0.59
C SER A 26 9.98 -4.73 -1.30
N CYS A 27 10.21 -4.66 -2.62
CA CYS A 27 10.76 -5.73 -3.45
C CYS A 27 12.12 -6.26 -2.98
N GLN A 28 12.92 -5.43 -2.30
CA GLN A 28 14.22 -5.81 -1.75
C GLN A 28 14.09 -6.25 -0.30
N TRP A 29 13.29 -5.52 0.47
CA TRP A 29 13.14 -5.73 1.89
C TRP A 29 12.50 -7.09 2.22
N VAL A 30 11.46 -7.46 1.48
CA VAL A 30 10.67 -8.67 1.71
C VAL A 30 11.45 -9.96 1.43
N LEU A 31 12.50 -9.93 0.61
CA LEU A 31 13.26 -11.16 0.29
C LEU A 31 13.92 -11.82 1.52
N HIS A 32 14.24 -11.01 2.55
CA HIS A 32 14.95 -11.47 3.74
C HIS A 32 14.25 -11.07 5.05
N TRP A 33 12.97 -10.68 5.01
CA TRP A 33 12.32 -10.11 6.19
C TRP A 33 12.19 -11.13 7.32
N ILE A 34 11.74 -12.36 7.03
CA ILE A 34 11.63 -13.43 8.03
C ILE A 34 12.99 -13.73 8.65
N GLU A 35 14.04 -13.86 7.85
CA GLU A 35 15.40 -14.13 8.34
C GLU A 35 15.89 -13.03 9.28
N ARG A 36 15.66 -11.75 8.92
CA ARG A 36 16.03 -10.61 9.77
C ARG A 36 15.25 -10.59 11.07
N PHE A 37 13.95 -10.87 11.03
CA PHE A 37 13.10 -10.90 12.23
C PHE A 37 13.47 -12.06 13.16
N MET A 38 13.74 -13.25 12.62
CA MET A 38 14.18 -14.42 13.40
C MET A 38 15.54 -14.22 14.06
N LYS A 39 16.45 -13.45 13.45
CA LYS A 39 17.77 -13.13 14.01
C LYS A 39 17.75 -11.94 14.98
N GLY A 40 16.73 -11.10 14.93
CA GLY A 40 16.64 -9.88 15.72
C GLY A 40 16.09 -10.12 17.11
N GLU A 41 16.94 -10.03 18.14
CA GLU A 41 16.55 -10.25 19.55
C GLU A 41 15.37 -9.37 20.02
N TYR A 42 15.24 -8.16 19.46
CA TYR A 42 14.22 -7.17 19.84
C TYR A 42 13.10 -7.00 18.81
N LEU A 43 13.11 -7.78 17.73
CA LEU A 43 12.06 -7.74 16.71
C LEU A 43 10.93 -8.69 17.09
N PHE A 44 9.71 -8.28 16.80
CA PHE A 44 8.51 -9.04 17.08
C PHE A 44 7.69 -9.24 15.81
N PHE A 45 7.17 -10.45 15.65
CA PHE A 45 6.16 -10.80 14.66
C PHE A 45 5.43 -12.06 15.13
N TRP A 46 4.21 -12.28 14.66
CA TRP A 46 3.49 -13.54 14.86
C TRP A 46 3.88 -14.56 13.78
N GLU A 47 4.16 -15.80 14.17
CA GLU A 47 4.56 -16.86 13.24
C GLU A 47 3.48 -17.20 12.20
N ASP A 48 2.21 -16.95 12.52
CA ASP A 48 1.05 -17.21 11.66
C ASP A 48 0.58 -15.99 10.86
N LEU A 49 1.34 -14.90 10.85
CA LEU A 49 1.00 -13.72 10.05
C LEU A 49 1.30 -13.97 8.57
N LYS A 50 0.43 -13.43 7.71
CA LYS A 50 0.64 -13.34 6.26
C LYS A 50 0.93 -11.89 5.91
N LEU A 51 2.13 -11.63 5.44
CA LEU A 51 2.56 -10.31 4.97
C LEU A 51 2.66 -10.34 3.45
N THR A 52 1.95 -9.46 2.77
CA THR A 52 2.08 -9.24 1.34
C THR A 52 2.77 -7.91 1.10
N ALA A 53 3.88 -7.90 0.36
CA ALA A 53 4.57 -6.67 -0.03
C ALA A 53 4.03 -6.12 -1.36
N ALA A 54 4.03 -4.80 -1.49
CA ALA A 54 3.67 -4.05 -2.70
C ALA A 54 4.55 -2.81 -2.88
N VAL A 55 4.62 -2.31 -4.10
CA VAL A 55 5.28 -1.03 -4.43
C VAL A 55 4.22 -0.05 -4.92
N GLY A 56 4.35 1.22 -4.54
CA GLY A 56 3.47 2.29 -5.02
C GLY A 56 3.47 2.37 -6.55
N LYS A 57 2.31 2.69 -7.13
CA LYS A 57 2.07 2.66 -8.58
C LYS A 57 3.04 3.57 -9.34
N PHE A 58 3.41 4.71 -8.76
CA PHE A 58 4.33 5.65 -9.40
C PHE A 58 5.76 5.08 -9.41
N HIS A 59 6.21 4.54 -8.27
CA HIS A 59 7.55 4.00 -8.13
C HIS A 59 7.74 2.66 -8.86
N LEU A 60 6.69 1.87 -9.01
CA LEU A 60 6.75 0.54 -9.62
C LEU A 60 7.31 0.56 -11.05
N GLY A 61 7.08 1.62 -11.81
CA GLY A 61 7.60 1.77 -13.18
C GLY A 61 9.13 1.86 -13.26
N ALA A 62 9.81 2.19 -12.16
CA ALA A 62 11.27 2.24 -12.08
C ALA A 62 11.91 0.91 -11.66
N HIS A 63 11.11 -0.12 -11.38
CA HIS A 63 11.57 -1.43 -10.94
C HIS A 63 11.85 -2.37 -12.11
N VAL A 64 12.47 -3.51 -11.82
CA VAL A 64 12.61 -4.59 -12.80
C VAL A 64 11.24 -5.10 -13.24
N LEU A 65 11.13 -5.59 -14.48
CA LEU A 65 9.86 -5.97 -15.10
C LEU A 65 9.03 -6.94 -14.25
N ASP A 66 9.68 -7.91 -13.60
CA ASP A 66 9.05 -8.88 -12.70
C ASP A 66 8.29 -8.23 -11.52
N CYS A 67 8.73 -7.06 -11.05
CA CYS A 67 8.02 -6.37 -9.98
C CYS A 67 6.61 -5.95 -10.42
N PHE A 68 6.40 -5.68 -11.71
CA PHE A 68 5.12 -5.18 -12.19
C PHE A 68 3.96 -6.12 -11.85
N TRP A 69 4.10 -7.42 -12.12
CA TRP A 69 3.03 -8.37 -11.82
C TRP A 69 3.10 -8.89 -10.38
N LYS A 70 4.30 -8.97 -9.77
CA LYS A 70 4.48 -9.46 -8.39
C LYS A 70 4.09 -8.46 -7.31
N LEU A 71 4.24 -7.16 -7.56
CA LEU A 71 4.19 -6.14 -6.51
C LEU A 71 3.25 -4.97 -6.86
N SER A 72 2.53 -5.05 -7.97
CA SER A 72 1.47 -4.10 -8.30
C SER A 72 0.26 -4.32 -7.42
N LEU A 73 -0.22 -3.21 -6.88
CA LEU A 73 -1.50 -3.12 -6.16
C LEU A 73 -2.72 -3.47 -7.03
N ASN A 74 -2.58 -3.51 -8.36
CA ASN A 74 -3.68 -3.93 -9.24
C ASN A 74 -3.88 -5.46 -9.24
N PHE A 75 -2.87 -6.24 -8.84
CA PHE A 75 -2.92 -7.70 -8.80
C PHE A 75 -2.92 -8.24 -7.36
N MET A 76 -3.38 -7.43 -6.40
CA MET A 76 -3.47 -7.82 -4.99
C MET A 76 -4.91 -7.79 -4.53
N GLU A 77 -5.44 -8.97 -4.22
CA GLU A 77 -6.78 -9.05 -3.66
C GLU A 77 -6.86 -8.34 -2.30
N GLY A 78 -7.93 -7.58 -2.09
CA GLY A 78 -8.17 -6.85 -0.84
C GLY A 78 -7.44 -5.51 -0.71
N SER A 79 -6.53 -5.13 -1.62
CA SER A 79 -5.87 -3.81 -1.58
C SER A 79 -6.85 -2.66 -1.89
N GLY A 80 -7.90 -2.95 -2.67
CA GLY A 80 -8.78 -1.94 -3.24
C GLY A 80 -8.06 -1.03 -4.25
N GLN A 81 -8.75 0.01 -4.71
CA GLN A 81 -8.16 1.01 -5.60
C GLN A 81 -7.34 2.03 -4.80
N VAL A 82 -6.04 1.77 -4.69
CA VAL A 82 -5.06 2.64 -4.02
C VAL A 82 -3.83 2.84 -4.92
N ASP A 83 -3.18 4.00 -4.81
CA ASP A 83 -1.94 4.30 -5.52
C ASP A 83 -0.70 3.83 -4.76
N GLY A 84 -0.76 3.80 -3.43
CA GLY A 84 0.39 3.51 -2.59
C GLY A 84 1.32 4.72 -2.35
N GLU A 85 0.91 5.93 -2.75
CA GLU A 85 1.71 7.17 -2.75
C GLU A 85 1.20 8.19 -1.71
N ILE A 86 0.51 7.68 -0.68
CA ILE A 86 -0.22 8.51 0.27
C ILE A 86 0.71 9.29 1.21
N LEU A 87 1.90 8.76 1.51
CA LEU A 87 2.83 9.39 2.45
C LEU A 87 3.39 10.69 1.87
N GLU A 88 3.79 10.66 0.60
CA GLU A 88 4.35 11.79 -0.15
C GLU A 88 3.35 12.93 -0.24
N THR A 89 2.09 12.60 -0.54
CA THR A 89 1.00 13.59 -0.60
C THR A 89 0.72 14.21 0.76
N LEU A 90 0.86 13.45 1.85
CA LEU A 90 0.66 13.95 3.21
C LEU A 90 1.82 14.85 3.68
N TRP A 91 3.04 14.65 3.17
CA TRP A 91 4.17 15.53 3.50
C TRP A 91 3.93 16.96 3.03
N ALA A 92 3.28 17.16 1.88
CA ALA A 92 2.91 18.49 1.42
C ALA A 92 1.98 19.23 2.41
N ALA A 93 1.16 18.51 3.19
CA ALA A 93 0.34 19.13 4.23
C ALA A 93 1.19 19.64 5.42
N LEU A 94 2.34 19.01 5.68
CA LEU A 94 3.28 19.40 6.74
C LEU A 94 4.13 20.62 6.37
N ASP A 95 4.22 20.99 5.09
CA ASP A 95 4.99 22.16 4.64
C ASP A 95 4.56 23.46 5.35
N LYS A 96 3.28 23.55 5.71
CA LYS A 96 2.72 24.68 6.47
C LYS A 96 3.36 24.86 7.86
N LEU A 97 3.95 23.80 8.40
CA LEU A 97 4.59 23.78 9.72
C LEU A 97 6.07 24.17 9.67
N ILE A 98 6.68 24.24 8.47
CA ILE A 98 8.11 24.53 8.34
C ILE A 98 8.47 25.87 9.00
N GLY A 99 7.65 26.90 8.79
CA GLY A 99 7.90 28.24 9.34
C GLY A 99 7.93 28.27 10.87
N SER A 100 6.96 27.63 11.52
CA SER A 100 6.85 27.61 12.98
C SER A 100 7.86 26.66 13.63
N THR A 101 8.17 25.54 12.97
CA THR A 101 9.08 24.52 13.53
C THR A 101 10.56 24.82 13.34
N ARG A 102 10.94 25.79 12.50
CA ARG A 102 12.34 26.05 12.14
C ARG A 102 13.23 26.45 13.32
N ASN A 103 12.70 27.25 14.25
CA ASN A 103 13.46 27.80 15.38
C ASN A 103 13.21 27.03 16.68
N MET A 104 12.47 25.92 16.62
CA MET A 104 12.21 25.08 17.79
C MET A 104 13.44 24.24 18.14
N SER A 105 13.55 23.86 19.41
CA SER A 105 14.50 22.81 19.81
C SER A 105 14.15 21.50 19.11
N ARG A 106 15.13 20.59 18.98
CA ARG A 106 14.91 19.30 18.32
C ARG A 106 13.76 18.50 18.94
N ALA A 107 13.72 18.43 20.27
CA ALA A 107 12.68 17.70 21.00
C ALA A 107 11.30 18.33 20.76
N HIS A 108 11.20 19.65 20.91
CA HIS A 108 9.92 20.34 20.73
C HIS A 108 9.43 20.28 19.27
N ARG A 109 10.34 20.38 18.30
CA ARG A 109 10.01 20.20 16.88
C ARG A 109 9.41 18.82 16.61
N GLN A 110 9.98 17.77 17.20
CA GLN A 110 9.47 16.42 17.04
C GLN A 110 8.06 16.28 17.63
N GLU A 111 7.86 16.75 18.87
CA GLU A 111 6.54 16.74 19.53
C GLU A 111 5.46 17.44 18.68
N VAL A 112 5.78 18.60 18.11
CA VAL A 112 4.84 19.36 17.27
C VAL A 112 4.53 18.61 15.97
N LEU A 113 5.53 18.01 15.31
CA LEU A 113 5.30 17.22 14.10
C LEU A 113 4.46 15.97 14.40
N ASP A 114 4.77 15.26 15.49
CA ASP A 114 4.04 14.07 15.93
C ASP A 114 2.58 14.41 16.27
N ASP A 115 2.31 15.54 16.94
CA ASP A 115 0.96 16.02 17.23
C ASP A 115 0.14 16.26 15.96
N HIS A 116 0.72 16.96 14.98
CA HIS A 116 0.05 17.20 13.70
C HIS A 116 -0.19 15.93 12.88
N MET A 117 0.77 14.99 12.88
CA MET A 117 0.61 13.69 12.23
C MET A 117 -0.48 12.86 12.92
N ASN A 118 -0.54 12.87 14.25
CA ASN A 118 -1.55 12.18 15.04
C ASN A 118 -2.94 12.77 14.82
N ASP A 119 -3.10 14.09 14.79
CA ASP A 119 -4.36 14.76 14.45
C ASP A 119 -4.83 14.37 13.03
N SER A 120 -3.90 14.33 12.05
CA SER A 120 -4.21 13.85 10.70
C SER A 120 -4.71 12.40 10.69
N ASN A 121 -4.04 11.51 11.42
CA ASN A 121 -4.43 10.10 11.54
C ASN A 121 -5.78 9.94 12.23
N TRP A 122 -6.02 10.67 13.31
CA TRP A 122 -7.29 10.67 14.03
C TRP A 122 -8.44 11.11 13.13
N LYS A 123 -8.30 12.20 12.38
CA LYS A 123 -9.30 12.67 11.42
C LYS A 123 -9.63 11.64 10.35
N LYS A 124 -8.63 10.88 9.86
CA LYS A 124 -8.85 9.79 8.91
C LYS A 124 -9.65 8.65 9.54
N ILE A 125 -9.36 8.28 10.79
CA ILE A 125 -10.11 7.26 11.53
C ILE A 125 -11.57 7.70 11.70
N CYS A 126 -11.81 8.92 12.20
CA CYS A 126 -13.17 9.44 12.36
C CYS A 126 -13.92 9.56 11.02
N GLY A 127 -13.21 9.91 9.95
CA GLY A 127 -13.76 10.08 8.61
C GLY A 127 -13.85 8.80 7.78
N ALA A 128 -13.41 7.65 8.32
CA ALA A 128 -13.21 6.42 7.54
C ALA A 128 -14.50 5.96 6.85
N VAL A 129 -15.63 5.91 7.58
CA VAL A 129 -16.92 5.48 7.03
C VAL A 129 -17.36 6.37 5.87
N ALA A 130 -17.33 7.69 6.06
CA ALA A 130 -17.71 8.64 5.02
C ALA A 130 -16.78 8.58 3.80
N ALA A 131 -15.48 8.32 4.02
CA ALA A 131 -14.52 8.13 2.95
C ALA A 131 -14.79 6.83 2.16
N LEU A 132 -15.12 5.74 2.84
CA LEU A 132 -15.46 4.46 2.20
C LEU A 132 -16.73 4.55 1.35
N ILE A 133 -17.77 5.23 1.84
CA ILE A 133 -18.99 5.47 1.06
C ILE A 133 -18.68 6.21 -0.24
N ARG A 134 -17.95 7.34 -0.16
CA ARG A 134 -17.56 8.10 -1.37
C ARG A 134 -16.69 7.27 -2.32
N LYS A 135 -15.78 6.45 -1.79
CA LYS A 135 -14.95 5.57 -2.62
C LYS A 135 -15.78 4.52 -3.34
N MET A 136 -16.84 4.00 -2.71
CA MET A 136 -17.78 3.07 -3.33
C MET A 136 -18.56 3.75 -4.46
N ASP A 137 -19.04 4.98 -4.24
CA ASP A 137 -19.72 5.76 -5.28
C ASP A 137 -18.80 5.99 -6.49
N HIS A 138 -17.56 6.43 -6.24
CA HIS A 138 -16.56 6.59 -7.30
C HIS A 138 -16.18 5.29 -8.00
N ALA A 139 -16.18 4.15 -7.30
CA ALA A 139 -15.93 2.86 -7.92
C ALA A 139 -17.06 2.47 -8.90
N ASN A 140 -18.31 2.75 -8.54
CA ASN A 140 -19.45 2.53 -9.42
C ASN A 140 -19.39 3.46 -10.65
N GLU A 141 -19.13 4.75 -10.45
CA GLU A 141 -18.92 5.70 -11.55
C GLU A 141 -17.76 5.28 -12.47
N GLY A 142 -16.68 4.75 -11.88
CA GLY A 142 -15.54 4.20 -12.60
C GLY A 142 -15.93 2.99 -13.45
N LEU A 143 -16.76 2.09 -12.91
CA LEU A 143 -17.28 0.93 -13.65
C LEU A 143 -18.13 1.39 -14.84
N ASP A 144 -19.13 2.23 -14.59
CA ASP A 144 -20.05 2.74 -15.62
C ASP A 144 -19.30 3.46 -16.75
N SER A 145 -18.26 4.22 -16.41
CA SER A 145 -17.48 4.98 -17.40
C SER A 145 -16.45 4.17 -18.17
N THR A 146 -16.06 2.99 -17.68
CA THR A 146 -15.02 2.16 -18.31
C THR A 146 -15.57 0.92 -19.02
N GLU A 147 -16.79 0.49 -18.71
CA GLU A 147 -17.44 -0.70 -19.27
C GLU A 147 -17.49 -0.67 -20.80
N GLU A 148 -18.05 0.38 -21.39
CA GLU A 148 -18.17 0.48 -22.86
C GLU A 148 -16.80 0.40 -23.56
N ALA A 149 -15.80 1.09 -23.02
CA ALA A 149 -14.45 1.07 -23.58
C ALA A 149 -13.80 -0.33 -23.47
N PHE A 150 -14.03 -1.02 -22.36
CA PHE A 150 -13.55 -2.39 -22.14
C PHE A 150 -14.22 -3.39 -23.09
N GLU A 151 -15.54 -3.31 -23.28
CA GLU A 151 -16.28 -4.16 -24.21
C GLU A 151 -15.83 -3.93 -25.65
N GLN A 152 -15.71 -2.67 -26.07
CA GLN A 152 -15.23 -2.32 -27.41
C GLN A 152 -13.82 -2.82 -27.68
N LEU A 153 -12.93 -2.74 -26.68
CA LEU A 153 -11.58 -3.30 -26.80
C LEU A 153 -11.63 -4.83 -26.92
N SER A 154 -12.39 -5.48 -26.07
CA SER A 154 -12.55 -6.94 -26.05
C SER A 154 -13.09 -7.48 -27.38
N HIS A 155 -14.05 -6.80 -28.00
CA HIS A 155 -14.58 -7.19 -29.31
C HIS A 155 -13.58 -7.04 -30.47
N ARG A 156 -12.57 -6.18 -30.34
CA ARG A 156 -11.57 -5.94 -31.39
C ARG A 156 -10.34 -6.83 -31.25
N VAL A 157 -10.14 -7.43 -30.08
CA VAL A 157 -9.02 -8.31 -29.79
C VAL A 157 -9.40 -9.75 -30.14
N GLY A 158 -8.47 -10.51 -30.73
CA GLY A 158 -8.73 -11.91 -31.06
C GLY A 158 -8.91 -12.77 -29.81
N THR A 159 -9.81 -13.76 -29.84
CA THR A 159 -10.13 -14.64 -28.70
C THR A 159 -8.88 -15.30 -28.09
N SER A 160 -7.88 -15.64 -28.91
CA SER A 160 -6.62 -16.21 -28.42
C SER A 160 -5.84 -15.26 -27.50
N TYR A 161 -5.86 -13.96 -27.77
CA TYR A 161 -5.23 -12.95 -26.91
C TYR A 161 -6.02 -12.74 -25.63
N ILE A 162 -7.36 -12.71 -25.71
CA ILE A 162 -8.23 -12.60 -24.54
C ILE A 162 -7.95 -13.76 -23.58
N THR A 163 -8.04 -15.01 -24.06
CA THR A 163 -7.77 -16.19 -23.22
C THR A 163 -6.37 -16.17 -22.62
N LYS A 164 -5.38 -15.69 -23.37
CA LYS A 164 -4.01 -15.57 -22.89
C LYS A 164 -3.91 -14.54 -21.76
N TRP A 165 -4.43 -13.33 -21.96
CA TRP A 165 -4.31 -12.24 -20.97
C TRP A 165 -5.13 -12.51 -19.72
N GLU A 166 -6.32 -13.10 -19.85
CA GLU A 166 -7.10 -13.56 -18.69
C GLU A 166 -6.34 -14.62 -17.88
N GLN A 167 -5.56 -15.49 -18.54
CA GLN A 167 -4.72 -16.45 -17.83
C GLN A 167 -3.54 -15.75 -17.14
N GLU A 168 -2.85 -14.84 -17.83
CA GLU A 168 -1.75 -14.06 -17.25
C GLU A 168 -2.22 -13.21 -16.06
N GLU A 169 -3.44 -12.64 -16.11
CA GLU A 169 -4.07 -11.92 -15.01
C GLU A 169 -4.37 -12.84 -13.84
N ARG A 170 -4.98 -14.02 -14.07
CA ARG A 170 -5.22 -15.02 -13.02
C ARG A 170 -3.93 -15.46 -12.36
N ASP A 171 -2.91 -15.77 -13.15
CA ASP A 171 -1.59 -16.15 -12.64
C ASP A 171 -1.01 -15.01 -11.78
N ALA A 172 -1.13 -13.76 -12.23
CA ALA A 172 -0.68 -12.59 -11.48
C ALA A 172 -1.50 -12.35 -10.19
N LEU A 173 -2.80 -12.66 -10.15
CA LEU A 173 -3.62 -12.55 -8.96
C LEU A 173 -3.32 -13.65 -7.93
N GLU A 174 -3.04 -14.87 -8.39
CA GLU A 174 -2.73 -16.01 -7.53
C GLU A 174 -1.30 -15.98 -6.99
N THR A 175 -0.36 -15.51 -7.81
CA THR A 175 1.08 -15.49 -7.48
C THR A 175 1.62 -14.08 -7.20
N GLY A 176 0.76 -13.06 -7.32
CA GLY A 176 1.05 -11.69 -6.96
C GLY A 176 1.15 -11.50 -5.46
N GLY A 177 1.97 -10.55 -5.06
CA GLY A 177 2.45 -10.42 -3.70
C GLY A 177 3.69 -11.26 -3.45
N ILE A 178 4.68 -10.66 -2.80
CA ILE A 178 5.81 -11.40 -2.20
C ILE A 178 5.58 -11.38 -0.69
N GLY A 179 5.58 -12.55 -0.05
CA GLY A 179 5.27 -12.71 1.37
C GLY A 179 6.00 -13.86 2.02
#